data_AF-A0A9D5CPF8-F1
#
_entry.id   AF-A0A9D5CPF8-F1
#
_cell.length_a   1.000
_cell.length_b   1.000
_cell.length_c   1.000
_cell.angle_alpha   90.00
_cell.angle_beta   90.00
_cell.angle_gamma   90.00
#
_symmetry.space_group_name_H-M   'P 1'
#
loop_
_entity.id
_entity.type
_entity.pdbx_description
1 polymer ?
#
loop_
_entity_poly.entity_id
_entity_poly.type
_entity_poly.pdbx_seq_one_letter_code
_entity_poly.pdbx_strand_id
1 'polypeptide(L)'
;MARVGFPLTRSPCRKAFSYSLHDCMVRKALSSLYVCDISFFNSLVLLHEASVPQDQQGEVALTANLTDPSYKFELASAFPFNGLPRATLRFPKGELSVEEKENEEAQKVLSWSGIFKSQILNGVCTALYKENDLNLRYCYKDGEMSFIPSICLPSNALSFAFKRRFSPSDKLSYWYHLDSDDWSAVYKRGCVWLGVISLGDRNKF
;
A
#
# COMPACT_ATOMS: atom_id res chain seq x y z
N MET A 1 26.62 -21.18 -63.50
CA MET A 1 25.19 -21.52 -63.70
C MET A 1 24.55 -21.55 -62.31
N ALA A 2 23.50 -20.83 -61.94
CA ALA A 2 22.56 -19.91 -62.59
C ALA A 2 22.10 -18.84 -61.55
N ARG A 3 21.56 -17.73 -62.04
CA ARG A 3 21.07 -16.55 -61.29
C ARG A 3 19.59 -16.68 -60.85
N VAL A 4 19.14 -15.67 -60.09
CA VAL A 4 17.78 -15.08 -59.95
C VAL A 4 16.97 -15.61 -58.74
N GLY A 5 16.37 -14.79 -57.86
CA GLY A 5 16.21 -13.34 -57.80
C GLY A 5 15.54 -12.88 -56.49
N PHE A 6 15.68 -11.59 -56.17
CA PHE A 6 14.93 -10.88 -55.13
C PHE A 6 13.53 -10.52 -55.63
N PRO A 7 12.52 -10.45 -54.75
CA PRO A 7 11.52 -9.40 -54.81
C PRO A 7 11.69 -8.43 -53.65
N LEU A 8 11.92 -7.17 -54.02
CA LEU A 8 11.70 -5.99 -53.19
C LEU A 8 10.19 -5.85 -52.94
N THR A 9 9.76 -5.84 -51.68
CA THR A 9 8.54 -5.12 -51.28
C THR A 9 8.83 -4.26 -50.04
N ARG A 10 8.45 -2.99 -50.18
CA ARG A 10 8.66 -1.87 -49.26
C ARG A 10 7.72 -1.94 -48.04
N SER A 11 8.31 -1.93 -46.84
CA SER A 11 8.00 -1.10 -45.64
C SER A 11 6.61 -1.21 -44.94
N PRO A 12 6.43 -0.68 -43.69
CA PRO A 12 7.41 -0.30 -42.66
C PRO A 12 7.06 -0.80 -41.22
N CYS A 13 8.10 -0.84 -40.38
CA CYS A 13 8.11 -0.41 -38.97
C CYS A 13 6.81 -0.51 -38.15
N ARG A 14 6.58 -1.62 -37.43
CA ARG A 14 5.69 -1.64 -36.24
C ARG A 14 6.21 -2.43 -35.03
N LYS A 15 7.44 -2.96 -35.07
CA LYS A 15 7.97 -3.82 -33.99
C LYS A 15 9.14 -3.24 -33.20
N ALA A 16 9.62 -2.03 -33.53
CA ALA A 16 10.76 -1.43 -32.83
C ALA A 16 10.38 -0.46 -31.69
N PHE A 17 9.13 0.02 -31.64
CA PHE A 17 8.72 1.06 -30.67
C PHE A 17 8.30 0.52 -29.28
N SER A 18 7.87 -0.74 -29.20
CA SER A 18 7.42 -1.34 -27.94
C SER A 18 8.60 -1.73 -27.02
N TYR A 19 9.70 -2.22 -27.59
CA TYR A 19 10.86 -2.65 -26.79
C TYR A 19 11.59 -1.51 -26.07
N SER A 20 11.62 -0.28 -26.62
CA SER A 20 12.31 0.83 -25.95
C SER A 20 11.50 1.49 -24.83
N LEU A 21 10.16 1.44 -24.91
CA LEU A 21 9.26 1.95 -23.86
C LEU A 21 9.29 1.06 -22.62
N HIS A 22 9.29 -0.26 -22.81
CA HIS A 22 9.46 -1.23 -21.71
C HIS A 22 10.82 -1.09 -21.03
N ASP A 23 11.90 -0.93 -21.81
CA ASP A 23 13.25 -0.75 -21.29
C ASP A 23 13.39 0.57 -20.50
N CYS A 24 12.74 1.65 -20.95
CA CYS A 24 12.74 2.94 -20.24
C CYS A 24 11.97 2.91 -18.92
N MET A 25 10.77 2.30 -18.90
CA MET A 25 9.98 2.19 -17.67
C MET A 25 10.62 1.28 -16.63
N VAL A 26 11.16 0.15 -17.06
CA VAL A 26 11.89 -0.77 -16.18
C VAL A 26 13.16 -0.10 -15.67
N ARG A 27 13.95 0.58 -16.51
CA ARG A 27 15.15 1.29 -16.06
C ARG A 27 14.84 2.44 -15.11
N LYS A 28 13.80 3.23 -15.37
CA LYS A 28 13.39 4.33 -14.48
C LYS A 28 12.88 3.81 -13.13
N ALA A 29 12.02 2.80 -13.14
CA ALA A 29 11.52 2.16 -11.92
C ALA A 29 12.66 1.51 -11.10
N LEU A 30 13.56 0.77 -11.76
CA LEU A 30 14.74 0.17 -11.12
C LEU A 30 15.73 1.23 -10.62
N SER A 31 15.90 2.35 -11.33
CA SER A 31 16.75 3.46 -10.87
C SER A 31 16.14 4.21 -9.68
N SER A 32 14.82 4.19 -9.52
CA SER A 32 14.13 4.74 -8.34
C SER A 32 14.19 3.80 -7.13
N LEU A 33 14.41 2.50 -7.37
CA LEU A 33 14.46 1.41 -6.38
C LEU A 33 15.86 1.14 -5.80
N TYR A 34 16.77 2.12 -5.79
CA TYR A 34 18.16 2.01 -5.27
C TYR A 34 18.29 1.66 -3.76
N VAL A 35 17.20 1.26 -3.10
CA VAL A 35 17.10 0.96 -1.66
C VAL A 35 16.80 -0.52 -1.38
N CYS A 36 16.35 -1.30 -2.38
CA CYS A 36 16.13 -2.74 -2.18
C CYS A 36 17.31 -3.52 -2.73
N ASP A 37 18.03 -4.24 -1.88
CA ASP A 37 18.98 -5.26 -2.30
C ASP A 37 18.20 -6.36 -3.05
N ILE A 38 18.20 -6.30 -4.38
CA ILE A 38 17.45 -7.17 -5.32
C ILE A 38 18.08 -8.60 -5.33
N SER A 39 19.10 -8.85 -4.51
CA SER A 39 19.76 -10.16 -4.35
C SER A 39 18.86 -11.29 -3.81
N PHE A 40 17.62 -10.99 -3.40
CA PHE A 40 16.61 -11.99 -3.02
C PHE A 40 15.95 -12.73 -4.20
N PHE A 41 16.17 -12.32 -5.45
CA PHE A 41 15.52 -12.94 -6.61
C PHE A 41 16.40 -13.99 -7.29
N ASN A 42 16.11 -15.27 -7.05
CA ASN A 42 16.73 -16.37 -7.80
C ASN A 42 16.25 -16.42 -9.27
N SER A 43 15.06 -15.90 -9.56
CA SER A 43 14.56 -15.69 -10.92
C SER A 43 13.39 -14.71 -10.92
N LEU A 44 13.46 -13.65 -11.73
CA LEU A 44 12.34 -12.75 -11.98
C LEU A 44 11.55 -13.28 -13.19
N VAL A 45 10.36 -13.83 -12.96
CA VAL A 45 9.49 -14.28 -14.06
C VAL A 45 8.48 -13.17 -14.35
N LEU A 46 8.68 -12.49 -15.48
CA LEU A 46 7.75 -11.49 -16.00
C LEU A 46 6.53 -12.21 -16.59
N LEU A 47 5.40 -12.20 -15.89
CA LEU A 47 4.12 -12.61 -16.46
C LEU A 47 3.41 -11.35 -16.98
N HIS A 48 3.46 -11.18 -18.30
CA HIS A 48 2.84 -10.04 -18.97
C HIS A 48 1.34 -10.29 -19.13
N GLU A 49 0.51 -9.52 -18.44
CA GLU A 49 -0.91 -9.38 -18.76
C GLU A 49 -1.18 -7.90 -19.12
N ALA A 50 -0.88 -7.53 -20.37
CA ALA A 50 -1.33 -6.25 -20.92
C ALA A 50 -2.78 -6.38 -21.38
N SER A 51 -3.72 -5.98 -20.53
CA SER A 51 -5.09 -5.69 -20.95
C SER A 51 -5.15 -4.24 -21.45
N VAL A 52 -4.93 -4.00 -22.75
CA VAL A 52 -5.19 -2.69 -23.35
C VAL A 52 -6.24 -2.83 -24.46
N PRO A 53 -7.49 -2.42 -24.24
CA PRO A 53 -8.45 -2.17 -25.32
C PRO A 53 -8.00 -0.94 -26.12
N GLN A 54 -8.11 -0.99 -27.45
CA GLN A 54 -7.91 0.17 -28.31
C GLN A 54 -8.95 1.25 -27.97
N ASP A 55 -8.48 2.48 -27.72
CA ASP A 55 -9.23 3.76 -27.65
C ASP A 55 -9.76 4.32 -26.31
N GLN A 56 -9.30 3.90 -25.13
CA GLN A 56 -9.69 4.60 -23.88
C GLN A 56 -8.52 4.79 -22.89
N GLN A 57 -8.55 5.93 -22.21
CA GLN A 57 -7.72 6.25 -21.04
C GLN A 57 -7.81 5.10 -20.03
N GLY A 58 -6.67 4.56 -19.56
CA GLY A 58 -6.61 3.33 -18.74
C GLY A 58 -5.35 3.21 -17.91
N GLU A 59 -5.18 2.13 -17.15
CA GLU A 59 -3.96 1.82 -16.38
C GLU A 59 -3.29 0.58 -16.97
N VAL A 60 -1.99 0.66 -17.23
CA VAL A 60 -1.16 -0.47 -17.65
C VAL A 60 -0.40 -0.94 -16.43
N ALA A 61 -0.65 -2.19 -16.02
CA ALA A 61 0.04 -2.82 -14.91
C ALA A 61 0.82 -4.06 -15.37
N LEU A 62 2.03 -4.21 -14.85
CA LEU A 62 2.87 -5.38 -14.99
C LEU A 62 2.98 -6.07 -13.63
N THR A 63 2.59 -7.33 -13.55
CA THR A 63 2.65 -8.11 -12.32
C THR A 63 3.67 -9.23 -12.45
N ALA A 64 4.60 -9.33 -11.51
CA ALA A 64 5.53 -10.44 -11.38
C ALA A 64 5.22 -11.22 -10.09
N ASN A 65 4.99 -12.52 -10.25
CA ASN A 65 4.97 -13.43 -9.11
C ASN A 65 6.41 -13.86 -8.79
N LEU A 66 6.74 -13.86 -7.51
CA LEU A 66 8.07 -14.22 -7.04
C LEU A 66 8.10 -15.73 -6.72
N THR A 67 9.29 -16.28 -6.44
CA THR A 67 9.45 -17.73 -6.20
C THR A 67 8.51 -18.24 -5.10
N ASP A 68 8.26 -17.42 -4.09
CA ASP A 68 7.22 -17.64 -3.10
C ASP A 68 5.93 -16.91 -3.53
N PRO A 69 4.79 -17.61 -3.69
CA PRO A 69 3.52 -17.03 -4.15
C PRO A 69 2.91 -16.01 -3.17
N SER A 70 3.40 -15.98 -1.93
CA SER A 70 3.02 -14.97 -0.93
C SER A 70 3.65 -13.60 -1.20
N TYR A 71 4.63 -13.54 -2.11
CA TYR A 71 5.25 -12.32 -2.56
C TYR A 71 4.80 -11.96 -3.98
N LYS A 72 4.46 -10.69 -4.20
CA LYS A 72 4.04 -10.17 -5.51
C LYS A 72 4.64 -8.81 -5.75
N PHE A 73 5.09 -8.57 -6.97
CA PHE A 73 5.54 -7.25 -7.41
C PHE A 73 4.62 -6.75 -8.52
N GLU A 74 4.21 -5.50 -8.44
CA GLU A 74 3.31 -4.85 -9.39
C GLU A 74 3.89 -3.49 -9.79
N LEU A 75 3.94 -3.21 -11.09
CA LEU A 75 4.38 -1.93 -11.65
C LEU A 75 3.25 -1.39 -12.52
N ALA A 76 2.63 -0.30 -12.11
CA ALA A 76 1.48 0.29 -12.79
C ALA A 76 1.76 1.73 -13.28
N SER A 77 1.13 2.14 -14.38
CA SER A 77 1.22 3.49 -14.94
C SER A 77 -0.02 3.80 -15.77
N ALA A 78 -0.49 5.06 -15.77
CA ALA A 78 -1.63 5.47 -16.58
C ALA A 78 -1.28 5.53 -18.08
N PHE A 79 -2.25 5.21 -18.93
CA PHE A 79 -2.20 5.24 -20.38
C PHE A 79 -3.31 6.16 -20.96
N PRO A 80 -3.02 7.01 -21.97
CA PRO A 80 -1.68 7.33 -22.50
C PRO A 80 -0.79 7.90 -21.39
N PHE A 81 0.54 7.71 -21.46
CA PHE A 81 1.50 8.03 -20.39
C PHE A 81 1.46 9.50 -19.94
N ASN A 82 0.49 9.82 -19.10
CA ASN A 82 0.25 11.11 -18.46
C ASN A 82 0.28 10.98 -16.94
N GLY A 83 0.18 9.75 -16.41
CA GLY A 83 0.34 9.43 -14.99
C GLY A 83 1.76 8.97 -14.66
N LEU A 84 2.15 9.21 -13.42
CA LEU A 84 3.45 8.82 -12.88
C LEU A 84 3.45 7.33 -12.52
N PRO A 85 4.58 6.62 -12.68
CA PRO A 85 4.65 5.19 -12.40
C PRO A 85 4.54 4.89 -10.89
N ARG A 86 3.86 3.80 -10.56
CA ARG A 86 3.73 3.25 -9.20
C ARG A 86 4.27 1.83 -9.17
N ALA A 87 5.19 1.56 -8.25
CA ALA A 87 5.71 0.22 -7.99
C ALA A 87 5.25 -0.25 -6.60
N THR A 88 4.70 -1.46 -6.51
CA THR A 88 4.18 -2.03 -5.27
C THR A 88 4.74 -3.43 -5.05
N LEU A 89 5.32 -3.66 -3.88
CA LEU A 89 5.79 -4.95 -3.40
C LEU A 89 4.88 -5.43 -2.26
N ARG A 90 4.22 -6.56 -2.48
CA ARG A 90 3.42 -7.28 -1.49
C ARG A 90 4.21 -8.46 -0.95
N PHE A 91 4.12 -8.70 0.35
CA PHE A 91 4.77 -9.80 1.05
C PHE A 91 3.87 -10.31 2.19
N PRO A 92 4.10 -11.50 2.78
CA PRO A 92 3.19 -12.10 3.79
C PRO A 92 2.78 -11.17 4.94
N LYS A 93 3.70 -10.28 5.32
CA LYS A 93 3.58 -9.41 6.48
C LYS A 93 3.19 -7.99 6.11
N GLY A 94 2.95 -7.66 4.83
CA GLY A 94 2.76 -6.27 4.47
C GLY A 94 2.81 -5.94 2.99
N GLU A 95 2.84 -4.64 2.74
CA GLU A 95 2.92 -4.05 1.41
C GLU A 95 3.78 -2.79 1.49
N LEU A 96 4.60 -2.55 0.47
CA LEU A 96 5.38 -1.34 0.27
C LEU A 96 5.10 -0.81 -1.13
N SER A 97 4.75 0.46 -1.25
CA SER A 97 4.49 1.13 -2.52
C SER A 97 5.30 2.40 -2.64
N VAL A 98 5.89 2.59 -3.81
CA VAL A 98 6.61 3.79 -4.22
C VAL A 98 5.91 4.36 -5.44
N GLU A 99 5.57 5.63 -5.40
CA GLU A 99 4.89 6.34 -6.46
C GLU A 99 5.58 7.68 -6.67
N GLU A 100 5.86 8.04 -7.92
CA GLU A 100 6.28 9.39 -8.23
C GLU A 100 5.03 10.30 -8.18
N LYS A 101 5.10 11.41 -7.45
CA LYS A 101 4.04 12.40 -7.33
C LYS A 101 4.59 13.77 -7.68
N GLU A 102 3.72 14.66 -8.14
CA GLU A 102 4.05 16.06 -8.30
C GLU A 102 3.71 16.78 -6.98
N ASN A 103 4.65 17.55 -6.45
CA ASN A 103 4.42 18.37 -5.25
C ASN A 103 3.69 19.67 -5.61
N GLU A 104 3.40 20.50 -4.62
CA GLU A 104 2.73 21.80 -4.80
C GLU A 104 3.49 22.78 -5.74
N GLU A 105 4.79 22.54 -5.96
CA GLU A 105 5.68 23.36 -6.78
C GLU A 105 5.90 22.78 -8.19
N ALA A 106 5.06 21.83 -8.63
CA ALA A 106 5.19 21.12 -9.90
C ALA A 106 6.51 20.32 -10.05
N GLN A 107 7.14 19.98 -8.92
CA GLN A 107 8.35 19.16 -8.89
C GLN A 107 8.00 17.69 -8.65
N LYS A 108 8.63 16.81 -9.43
CA LYS A 108 8.49 15.37 -9.27
C LYS A 108 9.25 14.90 -8.03
N VAL A 109 8.52 14.27 -7.11
CA VAL A 109 9.02 13.72 -5.84
C VAL A 109 8.60 12.25 -5.70
N LEU A 110 9.43 11.44 -5.04
CA LEU A 110 9.08 10.06 -4.74
C LEU A 110 8.31 9.99 -3.43
N SER A 111 7.10 9.44 -3.47
CA SER A 111 6.24 9.19 -2.32
C SER A 111 6.30 7.71 -1.95
N TRP A 112 6.55 7.43 -0.68
CA TRP A 112 6.59 6.09 -0.13
C TRP A 112 5.35 5.88 0.74
N SER A 113 4.77 4.69 0.66
CA SER A 113 3.71 4.26 1.57
C SER A 113 3.88 2.78 1.84
N GLY A 114 3.48 2.31 3.01
CA GLY A 114 3.61 0.90 3.32
C GLY A 114 2.94 0.52 4.61
N ILE A 115 2.61 -0.76 4.72
CA ILE A 115 2.08 -1.38 5.91
C ILE A 115 2.88 -2.62 6.25
N PHE A 116 3.28 -2.75 7.50
CA PHE A 116 3.95 -3.93 8.03
C PHE A 116 3.19 -4.43 9.25
N LYS A 117 2.98 -5.75 9.34
CA LYS A 117 2.30 -6.43 10.43
C LYS A 117 3.14 -7.58 10.93
N SER A 118 3.34 -7.66 12.24
CA SER A 118 4.00 -8.80 12.88
C SER A 118 3.32 -9.18 14.18
N GLN A 119 3.28 -10.48 14.46
CA GLN A 119 3.00 -10.98 15.80
C GLN A 119 4.20 -10.65 16.68
N ILE A 120 3.97 -10.00 17.82
CA ILE A 120 4.97 -9.67 18.83
C ILE A 120 4.29 -9.90 20.18
N LEU A 121 4.91 -10.65 21.08
CA LEU A 121 4.29 -11.09 22.34
C LEU A 121 2.93 -11.77 22.07
N ASN A 122 1.88 -11.39 22.81
CA ASN A 122 0.52 -11.91 22.67
C ASN A 122 -0.37 -11.01 21.79
N GLY A 123 0.22 -10.22 20.89
CA GLY A 123 -0.51 -9.26 20.08
C GLY A 123 0.09 -9.02 18.71
N VAL A 124 -0.59 -8.17 17.95
CA VAL A 124 -0.19 -7.79 16.59
C VAL A 124 0.32 -6.36 16.60
N CYS A 125 1.57 -6.16 16.23
CA CYS A 125 2.11 -4.84 15.91
C CYS A 125 1.85 -4.54 14.43
N THR A 126 1.34 -3.35 14.14
CA THR A 126 1.14 -2.80 12.80
C THR A 126 1.87 -1.47 12.70
N ALA A 127 2.75 -1.33 11.72
CA ALA A 127 3.32 -0.05 11.31
C ALA A 127 2.71 0.33 9.97
N LEU A 128 2.11 1.51 9.88
CA LEU A 128 1.53 2.06 8.66
C LEU A 128 2.21 3.40 8.38
N TYR A 129 2.91 3.49 7.26
CA TYR A 129 3.51 4.73 6.77
C TYR A 129 2.72 5.23 5.56
N LYS A 130 2.26 6.48 5.59
CA LYS A 130 1.57 7.11 4.46
C LYS A 130 1.73 8.63 4.56
N GLU A 131 2.05 9.30 3.46
CA GLU A 131 2.05 10.77 3.39
C GLU A 131 2.91 11.43 4.48
N ASN A 132 4.07 10.83 4.78
CA ASN A 132 5.01 11.25 5.83
C ASN A 132 4.54 11.03 7.28
N ASP A 133 3.39 10.40 7.48
CA ASP A 133 2.92 9.96 8.79
C ASP A 133 3.20 8.48 9.02
N LEU A 134 3.77 8.15 10.17
CA LEU A 134 3.97 6.79 10.66
C LEU A 134 3.02 6.50 11.83
N ASN A 135 1.99 5.68 11.59
CA ASN A 135 1.11 5.14 12.63
C ASN A 135 1.63 3.78 13.11
N LEU A 136 2.03 3.70 14.37
CA LEU A 136 2.37 2.46 15.05
C LEU A 136 1.19 2.06 15.94
N ARG A 137 0.68 0.85 15.76
CA ARG A 137 -0.46 0.32 16.48
C ARG A 137 -0.18 -1.09 16.98
N TYR A 138 -0.34 -1.32 18.27
CA TYR A 138 -0.30 -2.66 18.85
C TYR A 138 -1.74 -3.12 19.13
N CYS A 139 -2.04 -4.39 18.93
CA CYS A 139 -3.35 -4.97 19.20
C CYS A 139 -3.18 -6.25 20.01
N TYR A 140 -3.35 -6.14 21.32
CA TYR A 140 -3.54 -7.28 22.20
C TYR A 140 -5.01 -7.66 22.22
N LYS A 141 -5.31 -8.96 22.13
CA LYS A 141 -6.67 -9.47 22.24
C LYS A 141 -6.68 -10.87 22.84
N ASP A 142 -7.53 -11.06 23.84
CA ASP A 142 -7.88 -12.37 24.38
C ASP A 142 -9.39 -12.64 24.24
N GLY A 143 -9.89 -13.70 24.91
CA GLY A 143 -11.30 -14.10 24.83
C GLY A 143 -12.28 -13.06 25.39
N GLU A 144 -11.80 -12.20 26.28
CA GLU A 144 -12.64 -11.27 27.01
C GLU A 144 -12.36 -9.81 26.65
N MET A 145 -11.13 -9.50 26.22
CA MET A 145 -10.61 -8.14 26.20
C MET A 145 -9.74 -7.87 24.98
N SER A 146 -9.70 -6.60 24.57
CA SER A 146 -8.72 -6.12 23.60
C SER A 146 -8.20 -4.76 24.02
N PHE A 147 -6.88 -4.61 23.99
CA PHE A 147 -6.20 -3.34 24.24
C PHE A 147 -5.37 -2.97 23.03
N ILE A 148 -5.56 -1.75 22.54
CA ILE A 148 -5.08 -1.31 21.24
C ILE A 148 -4.47 0.09 21.35
N PRO A 149 -3.23 0.22 21.88
CA PRO A 149 -2.54 1.49 21.88
C PRO A 149 -2.00 1.83 20.48
N SER A 150 -1.97 3.11 20.17
CA SER A 150 -1.40 3.65 18.94
C SER A 150 -0.69 4.98 19.16
N ILE A 151 0.36 5.21 18.37
CA ILE A 151 1.08 6.48 18.27
C ILE A 151 1.24 6.85 16.79
N CYS A 152 1.01 8.11 16.46
CA CYS A 152 1.34 8.68 15.16
C CYS A 152 2.61 9.52 15.28
N LEU A 153 3.56 9.35 14.36
CA LEU A 153 4.76 10.18 14.21
C LEU A 153 4.69 10.91 12.87
N PRO A 154 5.19 12.15 12.76
CA PRO A 154 5.95 12.88 13.80
C PRO A 154 5.08 13.63 14.82
N SER A 155 3.75 13.63 14.67
CA SER A 155 2.84 14.40 15.54
C SER A 155 2.89 14.01 17.01
N ASN A 156 3.37 12.80 17.33
CA ASN A 156 3.31 12.19 18.65
C ASN A 156 1.88 12.05 19.21
N ALA A 157 0.87 12.05 18.33
CA ALA A 157 -0.53 11.84 18.72
C ALA A 157 -0.70 10.43 19.29
N LEU A 158 -1.13 10.32 20.54
CA LEU A 158 -1.22 9.08 21.30
C LEU A 158 -2.69 8.74 21.55
N SER A 159 -3.07 7.50 21.27
CA SER A 159 -4.43 7.03 21.51
C SER A 159 -4.45 5.58 21.96
N PHE A 160 -5.55 5.17 22.57
CA PHE A 160 -5.80 3.76 22.78
C PHE A 160 -7.27 3.39 22.65
N ALA A 161 -7.52 2.20 22.10
CA ALA A 161 -8.79 1.51 22.26
C ALA A 161 -8.70 0.50 23.40
N PHE A 162 -9.80 0.37 24.11
CA PHE A 162 -10.01 -0.72 25.04
C PHE A 162 -11.39 -1.32 24.80
N LYS A 163 -11.49 -2.65 24.78
CA LYS A 163 -12.78 -3.34 24.74
C LYS A 163 -12.78 -4.43 25.79
N ARG A 164 -13.86 -4.53 26.54
CA ARG A 164 -14.12 -5.66 27.43
C ARG A 164 -15.50 -6.24 27.18
N ARG A 165 -15.56 -7.55 27.08
CA ARG A 165 -16.76 -8.36 27.13
C ARG A 165 -16.98 -8.79 28.58
N PHE A 166 -18.11 -8.45 29.20
CA PHE A 166 -18.42 -8.91 30.56
C PHE A 166 -19.24 -10.21 30.56
N SER A 167 -20.00 -10.43 29.49
CA SER A 167 -20.81 -11.63 29.28
C SER A 167 -20.94 -11.89 27.77
N PRO A 168 -21.54 -13.02 27.35
CA PRO A 168 -21.76 -13.26 25.93
C PRO A 168 -22.52 -12.14 25.20
N SER A 169 -23.38 -11.39 25.91
CA SER A 169 -24.18 -10.29 25.39
C SER A 169 -23.62 -8.90 25.68
N ASP A 170 -22.75 -8.76 26.68
CA ASP A 170 -22.40 -7.45 27.24
C ASP A 170 -20.98 -7.04 26.91
N LYS A 171 -20.84 -5.83 26.34
CA LYS A 171 -19.55 -5.33 25.89
C LYS A 171 -19.41 -3.83 26.10
N LEU A 172 -18.31 -3.44 26.72
CA LEU A 172 -17.79 -2.08 26.72
C LEU A 172 -16.75 -1.92 25.61
N SER A 173 -16.83 -0.80 24.89
CA SER A 173 -15.76 -0.30 24.01
C SER A 173 -15.47 1.13 24.43
N TYR A 174 -14.20 1.42 24.65
CA TYR A 174 -13.68 2.72 25.03
C TYR A 174 -12.57 3.10 24.05
N TRP A 175 -12.50 4.38 23.70
CA TRP A 175 -11.48 4.95 22.85
C TRP A 175 -11.10 6.32 23.41
N TYR A 176 -9.81 6.61 23.49
CA TYR A 176 -9.29 7.87 24.00
C TYR A 176 -8.11 8.37 23.15
N HIS A 177 -8.14 9.66 22.85
CA HIS A 177 -7.04 10.44 22.30
C HIS A 177 -6.43 11.26 23.44
N LEU A 178 -5.16 11.00 23.75
CA LEU A 178 -4.44 11.68 24.83
C LEU A 178 -4.07 13.12 24.43
N ASP A 179 -3.97 13.37 23.14
CA ASP A 179 -3.56 14.64 22.55
C ASP A 179 -4.68 15.69 22.53
N SER A 180 -5.94 15.27 22.36
CA SER A 180 -7.11 16.17 22.33
C SER A 180 -8.04 16.02 23.53
N ASP A 181 -7.76 15.09 24.44
CA ASP A 181 -8.68 14.65 25.49
C ASP A 181 -10.03 14.11 24.99
N ASP A 182 -10.16 13.87 23.67
CA ASP A 182 -11.37 13.30 23.10
C ASP A 182 -11.49 11.83 23.48
N TRP A 183 -12.64 11.46 24.03
CA TRP A 183 -12.96 10.07 24.30
C TRP A 183 -14.36 9.71 23.88
N SER A 184 -14.55 8.42 23.63
CA SER A 184 -15.87 7.81 23.51
C SER A 184 -15.94 6.49 24.26
N ALA A 185 -17.08 6.26 24.90
CA ALA A 185 -17.43 4.99 25.53
C ALA A 185 -18.76 4.50 24.98
N VAL A 186 -18.82 3.22 24.67
CA VAL A 186 -19.98 2.53 24.15
C VAL A 186 -20.22 1.29 24.99
N TYR A 187 -21.41 1.19 25.57
CA TYR A 187 -21.88 -0.04 26.21
C TYR A 187 -22.99 -0.68 25.38
N LYS A 188 -22.82 -1.97 25.09
CA LYS A 188 -23.80 -2.82 24.43
C LYS A 188 -24.26 -3.92 25.35
N ARG A 189 -25.56 -4.21 25.31
CA ARG A 189 -26.20 -5.35 25.98
C ARG A 189 -27.09 -6.07 24.97
N GLY A 190 -26.69 -7.28 24.59
CA GLY A 190 -27.31 -8.02 23.50
C GLY A 190 -27.20 -7.26 22.18
N CYS A 191 -28.29 -7.20 21.41
CA CYS A 191 -28.37 -6.44 20.16
C CYS A 191 -28.71 -4.94 20.37
N VAL A 192 -28.84 -4.49 21.62
CA VAL A 192 -29.26 -3.13 21.96
C VAL A 192 -28.05 -2.27 22.35
N TRP A 193 -27.95 -1.09 21.74
CA TRP A 193 -27.01 -0.06 22.14
C TRP A 193 -27.61 0.71 23.32
N LEU A 194 -26.96 0.64 24.48
CA LEU A 194 -27.49 1.28 25.69
C LEU A 194 -27.00 2.73 25.86
N GLY A 195 -25.95 3.13 25.15
CA GLY A 195 -25.51 4.52 25.11
C GLY A 195 -24.15 4.69 24.43
N VAL A 196 -23.96 5.87 23.83
CA VAL A 196 -22.65 6.41 23.45
C VAL A 196 -22.45 7.66 24.30
N ILE A 197 -21.38 7.68 25.09
CA ILE A 197 -20.95 8.88 25.80
C ILE A 197 -19.68 9.34 25.13
N SER A 198 -19.66 10.57 24.64
CA SER A 198 -18.48 11.22 24.08
C SER A 198 -18.34 12.61 24.68
N LEU A 199 -17.15 12.93 25.17
CA LEU A 199 -16.79 14.30 25.50
C LEU A 199 -15.83 14.75 24.40
N GLY A 200 -16.27 15.72 23.60
CA GLY A 200 -15.41 16.50 22.72
C GLY A 200 -15.32 17.91 23.28
N ASP A 201 -14.11 18.43 23.31
CA ASP A 201 -13.65 19.70 23.90
C ASP A 201 -14.78 20.71 24.27
N ARG A 202 -15.13 20.75 25.57
CA ARG A 202 -15.87 21.88 26.17
C ARG A 202 -14.93 22.63 27.08
N ASN A 203 -14.10 23.48 26.46
CA ASN A 203 -13.24 24.47 27.08
C ASN A 203 -12.27 23.91 28.13
N LYS A 204 -10.99 23.92 27.77
CA LYS A 204 -9.86 24.05 28.71
C LYS A 204 -10.26 24.99 29.87
N PHE A 205 -10.21 24.46 31.09
CA PHE A 205 -10.40 25.22 32.33
C PHE A 205 -9.30 26.28 32.50
#